data_AF-A0A351G5Z8-F1
#
_entry.id   AF-A0A351G5Z8-F1
#
_cell.length_a   1.000
_cell.length_b   1.000
_cell.length_c   1.000
_cell.angle_alpha   90.00
_cell.angle_beta   90.00
_cell.angle_gamma   90.00
#
_symmetry.space_group_name_H-M   'P 1'
#
loop_
_entity.id
_entity.type
_entity.pdbx_description
1 polymer ?
#
loop_
_entity_poly.entity_id
_entity_poly.type
_entity_poly.pdbx_seq_one_letter_code
_entity_poly.pdbx_strand_id
1 'polypeptide(L)' 'MDIWSEILSRDPSRICKTFLDLNLEEKVTVRAHLMRMTSEDGWHPEQIKSASVALDALHELPDD' A
#
# COMPACT_ATOMS: atom_id res chain seq x y z
N MET A 1 5.40 5.59 14.55
CA MET A 1 4.35 4.71 13.99
C MET A 1 4.81 4.41 12.58
N ASP A 2 5.05 3.15 12.25
CA ASP A 2 5.57 2.78 10.94
C ASP A 2 4.41 2.71 9.93
N ILE A 3 4.40 3.63 8.96
CA ILE A 3 3.38 3.68 7.90
C ILE A 3 3.29 2.34 7.15
N TRP A 4 4.41 1.65 6.98
CA TRP A 4 4.49 0.37 6.29
C TRP A 4 3.80 -0.76 7.04
N SER A 5 3.80 -0.73 8.38
CA SER A 5 3.08 -1.73 9.18
C SER A 5 1.57 -1.61 8.99
N GLU A 6 1.06 -0.38 8.84
CA GLU A 6 -0.37 -0.14 8.61
C GLU A 6 -0.74 -0.40 7.14
N ILE A 7 0.07 0.04 6.17
CA ILE A 7 -0.14 -0.19 4.73
C ILE A 7 -0.03 -1.68 4.36
N LEU A 8 0.86 -2.46 5.00
CA LEU A 8 1.03 -3.89 4.73
C LEU A 8 0.23 -4.79 5.69
N SER A 9 -0.66 -4.19 6.50
CA SER A 9 -1.49 -4.89 7.50
C SER A 9 -2.49 -5.87 6.89
N ARG A 10 -2.76 -5.78 5.58
CA ARG A 10 -3.83 -6.49 4.86
C ARG A 10 -5.23 -6.11 5.33
N ASP A 11 -5.36 -5.05 6.12
CA ASP A 11 -6.64 -4.53 6.58
C ASP A 11 -7.01 -3.27 5.78
N PRO A 12 -8.00 -3.35 4.87
CA PRO A 12 -8.31 -2.23 3.96
C PRO A 12 -8.69 -0.95 4.71
N SER A 13 -9.32 -1.06 5.89
CA SER A 13 -9.68 0.12 6.68
C SER A 13 -8.45 0.85 7.21
N ARG A 14 -7.45 0.12 7.71
CA ARG A 14 -6.17 0.71 8.15
C ARG A 14 -5.38 1.27 6.97
N ILE A 15 -5.31 0.51 5.89
CA ILE A 15 -4.58 0.89 4.67
C ILE A 15 -5.13 2.21 4.13
N CYS A 16 -6.44 2.30 3.93
CA CYS A 16 -7.08 3.51 3.44
C CYS A 16 -6.91 4.68 4.40
N LYS A 17 -7.10 4.46 5.71
CA LYS A 17 -6.94 5.52 6.72
C LYS A 17 -5.51 6.09 6.73
N THR A 18 -4.51 5.21 6.78
CA THR A 18 -3.10 5.63 6.76
C THR A 18 -2.77 6.31 5.44
N PHE A 19 -3.20 5.75 4.31
CA PHE A 19 -2.93 6.33 2.99
C PHE A 19 -3.57 7.71 2.81
N LEU A 20 -4.79 7.93 3.34
CA LEU A 20 -5.47 9.22 3.26
C LEU A 20 -4.76 10.31 4.08
N ASP A 21 -4.14 9.95 5.20
CA ASP A 21 -3.35 10.83 6.07
C ASP A 21 -2.03 11.29 5.42
N LEU A 22 -1.53 10.54 4.42
CA LEU A 22 -0.31 10.87 3.69
C LEU A 22 -0.50 12.07 2.75
N ASN A 23 0.59 12.83 2.56
CA ASN A 23 0.64 13.88 1.55
C ASN A 23 0.78 13.30 0.13
N LEU A 24 0.59 14.14 -0.89
CA LEU A 24 0.62 13.71 -2.29
C LEU A 24 1.92 12.98 -2.67
N GLU A 25 3.08 13.52 -2.27
CA GLU A 25 4.39 12.91 -2.53
C GLU A 25 4.55 11.55 -1.87
N GLU A 26 4.03 11.41 -0.65
CA GLU A 26 4.05 10.16 0.11
C GLU A 26 3.10 9.12 -0.51
N LYS A 27 1.90 9.53 -0.92
CA LYS A 27 0.93 8.69 -1.63
C LYS A 27 1.52 8.11 -2.92
N VAL A 28 2.20 8.95 -3.71
CA VAL A 28 2.90 8.52 -4.93
C VAL A 28 4.02 7.54 -4.60
N THR A 29 4.82 7.85 -3.57
CA THR A 29 5.93 6.99 -3.13
C THR A 29 5.43 5.62 -2.66
N VAL A 30 4.36 5.58 -1.86
CA VAL A 30 3.75 4.35 -1.37
C VAL A 30 3.18 3.52 -2.51
N ARG A 31 2.36 4.11 -3.40
CA ARG A 31 1.82 3.38 -4.58
C ARG A 31 2.95 2.81 -5.44
N ALA A 32 3.99 3.59 -5.73
CA ALA A 32 5.13 3.14 -6.52
C ALA A 32 5.90 1.99 -5.84
N HIS A 33 6.09 2.05 -4.53
CA HIS A 33 6.74 0.99 -3.78
C HIS A 33 5.91 -0.30 -3.76
N LEU A 34 4.60 -0.20 -3.54
CA LEU A 34 3.71 -1.36 -3.56
C LEU A 34 3.71 -2.04 -4.94
N MET A 35 3.70 -1.26 -6.04
CA MET A 35 3.82 -1.81 -7.40
C MET A 35 5.14 -2.54 -7.61
N ARG A 36 6.26 -2.00 -7.08
CA ARG A 36 7.57 -2.68 -7.12
C ARG A 36 7.54 -4.00 -6.37
N MET A 37 6.95 -4.03 -5.18
CA MET A 37 6.80 -5.24 -4.39
C MET A 37 6.02 -6.34 -5.10
N THR A 38 5.03 -6.00 -5.94
CA THR A 38 4.22 -6.99 -6.67
C THR A 38 4.75 -7.34 -8.05
N SER A 39 5.65 -6.53 -8.61
CA SER A 39 6.09 -6.68 -10.01
C SER A 39 7.56 -7.09 -10.15
N GLU A 40 8.41 -6.75 -9.18
CA GLU A 40 9.82 -7.15 -9.19
C GLU A 40 10.00 -8.53 -8.57
N ASP A 41 10.97 -9.28 -9.08
CA ASP A 41 11.40 -10.55 -8.49
C ASP A 41 12.23 -10.32 -7.22
N GLY A 42 12.21 -11.28 -6.30
CA GLY A 42 13.02 -11.25 -5.07
C GLY A 42 12.27 -10.81 -3.81
N TRP A 43 11.00 -10.43 -3.92
CA TRP A 43 10.14 -10.19 -2.76
C TRP A 43 9.59 -11.49 -2.17
N HIS A 44 9.40 -11.52 -0.85
CA HIS A 44 8.78 -12.67 -0.21
C HIS A 44 7.30 -12.80 -0.62
N PRO A 45 6.77 -14.01 -0.78
CA PRO A 45 5.37 -14.22 -1.18
C PRO A 45 4.37 -13.56 -0.22
N GLU A 46 4.71 -13.48 1.07
CA GLU A 46 3.90 -12.79 2.07
C GLU A 46 3.89 -11.26 1.88
N GLN A 47 5.01 -10.69 1.44
CA GLN A 47 5.14 -9.27 1.14
C GLN A 47 4.38 -8.92 -0.13
N ILE A 48 4.51 -9.73 -1.18
CA ILE A 48 3.74 -9.61 -2.43
C ILE A 48 2.24 -9.63 -2.12
N LYS A 49 1.79 -10.58 -1.28
CA LYS A 49 0.38 -10.68 -0.88
C LYS A 49 -0.09 -9.45 -0.13
N SER A 50 0.70 -8.94 0.83
CA SER A 50 0.36 -7.70 1.54
C SER A 50 0.30 -6.50 0.62
N ALA A 51 1.26 -6.36 -0.30
CA ALA A 51 1.31 -5.25 -1.24
C ALA A 51 0.16 -5.30 -2.25
N SER A 52 -0.22 -6.48 -2.72
CA SER A 52 -1.38 -6.67 -3.60
C SER A 52 -2.69 -6.27 -2.92
N VAL A 53 -2.91 -6.67 -1.66
CA VAL A 53 -4.10 -6.26 -0.89
C VAL A 53 -4.12 -4.74 -0.68
N ALA A 54 -2.96 -4.15 -0.43
CA ALA A 54 -2.87 -2.70 -0.30
C ALA A 54 -3.21 -1.99 -1.61
N LEU A 55 -2.65 -2.41 -2.75
CA LEU A 55 -2.98 -1.83 -4.06
C LEU A 55 -4.46 -1.94 -4.40
N ASP A 56 -5.09 -3.07 -4.08
CA ASP A 56 -6.52 -3.31 -4.28
C ASP A 56 -7.37 -2.33 -3.45
N ALA A 57 -7.09 -2.23 -2.14
CA ALA A 57 -7.77 -1.28 -1.26
C ALA A 57 -7.60 0.19 -1.71
N LEU A 58 -6.41 0.52 -2.22
CA LEU A 58 -6.11 1.87 -2.74
C LEU A 58 -6.71 2.14 -4.12
N HIS A 59 -7.14 1.12 -4.85
CA HIS A 59 -7.86 1.26 -6.13
C HIS A 59 -9.33 1.58 -5.89
N GLU A 60 -9.92 1.06 -4.81
CA GLU A 60 -11.30 1.35 -4.42
C GLU A 60 -11.49 2.74 -3.81
N LEU A 61 -10.40 3.44 -3.47
CA LEU A 61 -10.46 4.81 -2.98
C LEU A 61 -10.74 5.78 -4.15
N PRO A 62 -11.79 6.61 -4.06
CA PRO A 62 -12.00 7.66 -5.04
C PRO A 62 -10.85 8.68 -4.98
N ASP A 63 -10.25 8.98 -6.13
CA ASP A 63 -9.39 10.15 -6.30
C ASP A 63 -10.31 11.40 -6.21
N ASP A 64 -10.49 11.96 -5.00
CA ASP A 64 -11.24 13.22 -4.76
C ASP A 64 -10.49 14.43 -5.34
#